data_AF-R5CWN7-F1
#
_entry.id   AF-R5CWN7-F1
#
_cell.length_a   1.000
_cell.length_b   1.000
_cell.length_c   1.000
_cell.angle_alpha   90.00
_cell.angle_beta   90.00
_cell.angle_gamma   90.00
#
_symmetry.space_group_name_H-M   'P 1'
#
loop_
_entity.id
_entity.type
_entity.pdbx_description
1 polymer ?
#
loop_
_entity_poly.entity_id
_entity_poly.type
_entity_poly.pdbx_seq_one_letter_code
_entity_poly.pdbx_strand_id
1 'polypeptide(L)'
;MNKGARIISESIIGSDFRTVFVAGKVYTVYPPTIHKLAGAISYLSGVQEADNLKDVLLSLGKSEAYSKALSWLIAGDESLSEELAKGTYEENVNALDEALSMIDSKVFLKAASLAKNVSLLAAKPKL
;
A
#
# COMPACT_ATOMS: atom_id res chain seq x y z
N MET A 1 27.14 -2.80 -14.44
CA MET A 1 26.07 -1.80 -14.21
C MET A 1 25.79 -1.74 -12.71
N ASN A 2 25.71 -0.55 -12.11
CA ASN A 2 25.36 -0.41 -10.69
C ASN A 2 23.93 -0.95 -10.45
N LYS A 3 23.74 -1.82 -9.44
CA LYS A 3 22.44 -2.45 -9.13
C LYS A 3 21.35 -1.40 -8.90
N GLY A 4 21.66 -0.29 -8.22
CA GLY A 4 20.71 0.79 -7.99
C GLY A 4 20.35 1.54 -9.28
N ALA A 5 21.33 1.80 -10.15
CA ALA A 5 21.08 2.45 -11.43
C ALA A 5 20.18 1.60 -12.34
N ARG A 6 20.34 0.27 -12.30
CA ARG A 6 19.47 -0.66 -13.03
C ARG A 6 18.03 -0.60 -12.53
N ILE A 7 17.81 -0.71 -11.22
CA ILE A 7 16.47 -0.65 -10.61
C ILE A 7 15.78 0.67 -11.01
N ILE A 8 16.46 1.80 -10.84
CA ILE A 8 15.91 3.11 -11.21
C ILE A 8 15.57 3.17 -12.71
N SER A 9 16.45 2.69 -13.58
CA SER A 9 16.18 2.67 -15.02
C SER A 9 14.98 1.78 -15.38
N GLU A 10 14.87 0.61 -14.74
CA GLU A 10 13.79 -0.35 -14.96
C GLU A 10 12.44 0.21 -14.47
N SER A 11 12.42 0.91 -13.33
CA SER A 11 11.23 1.60 -12.85
C SER A 11 10.81 2.77 -13.76
N ILE A 12 11.76 3.54 -14.30
CA ILE A 12 11.45 4.68 -15.20
C ILE A 12 10.86 4.21 -16.53
N ILE A 13 11.42 3.15 -17.13
CA ILE A 13 10.92 2.63 -18.42
C ILE A 13 9.72 1.69 -18.27
N GLY A 14 9.28 1.43 -17.04
CA GLY A 14 8.13 0.57 -16.74
C GLY A 14 8.40 -0.93 -16.89
N SER A 15 9.66 -1.36 -16.87
CA SER A 15 10.02 -2.78 -16.88
C SER A 15 10.12 -3.40 -15.48
N ASP A 16 10.17 -2.58 -14.44
CA ASP A 16 10.03 -3.00 -13.05
C ASP A 16 8.54 -2.99 -12.66
N PHE A 17 7.96 -4.17 -12.57
CA PHE A 17 6.59 -4.37 -12.14
C PHE A 17 6.43 -5.73 -11.47
N ARG A 18 5.35 -5.87 -10.70
CA ARG A 18 4.90 -7.15 -10.16
C ARG A 18 3.44 -7.37 -10.50
N THR A 19 3.00 -8.62 -10.42
CA THR A 19 1.60 -8.98 -10.65
C THR A 19 1.00 -9.52 -9.37
N VAL A 20 -0.19 -9.06 -9.03
CA VAL A 20 -0.96 -9.53 -7.87
C VAL A 20 -2.28 -10.13 -8.34
N PHE A 21 -2.76 -11.16 -7.65
CA PHE A 21 -4.02 -11.83 -7.94
C PHE A 21 -5.04 -11.52 -6.85
N VAL A 22 -6.16 -10.92 -7.23
CA VAL A 22 -7.25 -10.56 -6.31
C VAL A 22 -8.58 -10.77 -7.04
N ALA A 23 -9.57 -11.34 -6.36
CA ALA A 23 -10.93 -11.46 -6.90
C ALA A 23 -11.02 -12.16 -8.28
N GLY A 24 -10.15 -13.12 -8.56
CA GLY A 24 -10.14 -13.83 -9.85
C GLY A 24 -9.43 -13.10 -11.00
N LYS A 25 -8.78 -11.96 -10.72
CA LYS A 25 -8.10 -11.12 -11.73
C LYS A 25 -6.65 -10.88 -11.38
N VAL A 26 -5.83 -10.66 -12.41
CA VAL A 26 -4.42 -10.30 -12.28
C VAL A 26 -4.26 -8.80 -12.52
N TYR A 27 -3.60 -8.11 -11.60
CA TYR A 27 -3.29 -6.68 -11.70
C TYR A 27 -1.79 -6.47 -11.75
N THR A 28 -1.36 -5.55 -12.61
CA THR A 28 0.03 -5.10 -12.67
C THR A 28 0.25 -3.95 -11.70
N VAL A 29 1.26 -4.09 -10.85
CA VAL A 29 1.69 -3.09 -9.88
C VAL A 29 3.07 -2.61 -10.29
N TYR A 30 3.22 -1.29 -10.36
CA TYR A 30 4.51 -0.63 -10.57
C TYR A 30 5.02 -0.05 -9.25
N PRO A 31 6.33 0.24 -9.13
CA PRO A 31 6.86 0.97 -7.99
C PRO A 31 6.01 2.23 -7.75
N PRO A 32 5.30 2.33 -6.62
CA PRO A 32 4.31 3.37 -6.45
C PRO A 32 4.99 4.72 -6.22
N THR A 33 4.43 5.76 -6.84
CA THR A 33 4.89 7.13 -6.65
C THR A 33 4.45 7.65 -5.28
N ILE A 34 5.05 8.75 -4.82
CA ILE A 34 4.65 9.43 -3.57
C ILE A 34 3.15 9.75 -3.56
N HIS A 35 2.57 10.09 -4.72
CA HIS A 35 1.13 10.34 -4.85
C HIS A 35 0.28 9.09 -4.55
N LYS A 36 0.60 7.96 -5.20
CA LYS A 36 -0.08 6.67 -4.97
C LYS A 36 0.08 6.21 -3.52
N LEU A 37 1.27 6.42 -2.95
CA LEU A 37 1.56 6.08 -1.56
C LEU A 37 0.76 6.91 -0.58
N ALA A 38 0.68 8.23 -0.76
CA ALA A 38 -0.09 9.10 0.12
C ALA A 38 -1.58 8.72 0.12
N GLY A 39 -2.13 8.41 -1.05
CA GLY A 39 -3.50 7.90 -1.18
C GLY A 39 -3.70 6.59 -0.43
N ALA A 40 -2.82 5.60 -0.63
CA ALA A 40 -2.88 4.33 0.09
C ALA A 40 -2.75 4.50 1.62
N ILE A 41 -1.82 5.35 2.09
CA ILE A 41 -1.61 5.62 3.52
C ILE A 41 -2.82 6.27 4.17
N SER A 42 -3.58 7.11 3.44
CA SER A 42 -4.80 7.72 3.97
C SER A 42 -5.80 6.66 4.49
N TYR A 43 -5.88 5.52 3.80
CA TYR A 43 -6.70 4.36 4.16
C TYR A 43 -6.05 3.43 5.19
N LEU A 44 -4.73 3.51 5.34
CA LEU A 44 -3.93 2.68 6.24
C LEU A 44 -3.45 3.42 7.51
N SER A 45 -3.98 4.62 7.79
CA SER A 45 -3.60 5.46 8.93
C SER A 45 -3.82 4.83 10.32
N GLY A 46 -4.54 3.71 10.41
CA GLY A 46 -4.72 2.92 11.64
C GLY A 46 -3.59 1.93 11.97
N VAL A 47 -2.66 1.67 11.03
CA VAL A 47 -1.54 0.72 11.13
C VAL A 47 -0.70 1.01 12.39
N GLN A 48 -0.49 0.01 13.26
CA GLN A 48 0.46 0.11 14.38
C GLN A 48 1.89 -0.14 13.89
N GLU A 49 2.90 0.43 14.54
CA GLU A 49 4.28 0.04 14.25
C GLU A 49 4.48 -1.44 14.60
N ALA A 50 4.90 -2.24 13.62
CA ALA A 50 5.44 -3.57 13.85
C ALA A 50 6.58 -3.86 12.88
N ASP A 51 7.40 -4.85 13.21
CA ASP A 51 8.58 -5.24 12.45
C ASP A 51 8.24 -5.85 11.08
N ASN A 52 7.00 -6.33 10.89
CA ASN A 52 6.52 -6.96 9.67
C ASN A 52 5.22 -6.31 9.19
N LEU A 53 5.27 -5.74 7.99
CA LEU A 53 4.15 -5.06 7.34
C LEU A 53 2.93 -5.98 7.18
N LYS A 54 3.14 -7.24 6.80
CA LYS A 54 2.07 -8.23 6.64
C LYS A 54 1.33 -8.47 7.96
N ASP A 55 2.05 -8.56 9.07
CA ASP A 55 1.45 -8.78 10.40
C ASP A 55 0.65 -7.55 10.85
N VAL A 56 1.10 -6.34 10.50
CA VAL A 56 0.29 -5.14 10.76
C VAL A 56 -0.98 -5.13 9.94
N LEU A 57 -0.89 -5.46 8.65
CA LEU A 57 -2.06 -5.56 7.79
C LEU A 57 -3.02 -6.64 8.31
N LEU A 58 -2.53 -7.76 8.83
CA LEU A 58 -3.39 -8.79 9.43
C LEU A 58 -4.11 -8.31 10.71
N SER A 59 -3.49 -7.42 11.50
CA SER A 59 -4.04 -6.93 12.79
C SER A 59 -5.24 -5.99 12.67
N LEU A 60 -5.40 -5.35 11.51
CA LEU A 60 -6.35 -4.26 11.32
C LEU A 60 -7.78 -4.73 10.97
N GLY A 61 -7.94 -5.95 10.43
CA GLY A 61 -9.25 -6.60 10.22
C GLY A 61 -10.23 -5.87 9.28
N LYS A 62 -9.77 -4.89 8.49
CA LYS A 62 -10.62 -4.03 7.66
C LYS A 62 -10.41 -4.29 6.16
N SER A 63 -11.19 -5.23 5.61
CA SER A 63 -11.12 -5.61 4.18
C SER A 63 -11.35 -4.41 3.23
N GLU A 64 -12.29 -3.53 3.54
CA GLU A 64 -12.62 -2.37 2.70
C GLU A 64 -11.45 -1.37 2.59
N ALA A 65 -10.76 -1.11 3.71
CA ALA A 65 -9.60 -0.20 3.72
C ALA A 65 -8.47 -0.73 2.81
N TYR A 66 -8.29 -2.05 2.74
CA TYR A 66 -7.24 -2.65 1.92
C TYR A 66 -7.55 -2.59 0.45
N SER A 67 -8.80 -2.85 0.07
CA SER A 67 -9.23 -2.71 -1.32
C SER A 67 -9.04 -1.28 -1.85
N LYS A 68 -9.34 -0.26 -1.03
CA LYS A 68 -9.09 1.15 -1.37
C LYS A 68 -7.60 1.47 -1.44
N ALA A 69 -6.82 1.05 -0.45
CA ALA A 69 -5.38 1.25 -0.45
C ALA A 69 -4.70 0.59 -1.66
N LEU A 70 -5.12 -0.63 -2.01
CA LEU A 70 -4.59 -1.38 -3.14
C LEU A 70 -4.98 -0.74 -4.48
N SER A 71 -6.22 -0.22 -4.59
CA SER A 71 -6.64 0.59 -5.74
C SER A 71 -5.72 1.79 -5.96
N TRP A 72 -5.36 2.50 -4.89
CA TRP A 72 -4.40 3.61 -4.97
C TRP A 72 -3.00 3.16 -5.42
N LEU A 73 -2.51 2.00 -4.96
CA LEU A 73 -1.20 1.49 -5.40
C LEU A 73 -1.20 1.06 -6.87
N ILE A 74 -2.30 0.47 -7.36
CA ILE A 74 -2.44 0.03 -8.75
C ILE A 74 -2.73 1.22 -9.67
N ALA A 75 -3.89 1.86 -9.50
CA ALA A 75 -4.43 2.87 -10.40
C ALA A 75 -4.01 4.30 -10.01
N GLY A 76 -3.82 4.57 -8.73
CA GLY A 76 -3.63 5.94 -8.22
C GLY A 76 -4.92 6.68 -7.90
N ASP A 77 -6.02 5.95 -7.74
CA ASP A 77 -7.32 6.43 -7.30
C ASP A 77 -8.14 5.24 -6.73
N GLU A 78 -9.44 5.43 -6.47
CA GLU A 78 -10.34 4.41 -5.93
C GLU A 78 -11.13 3.61 -6.98
N SER A 79 -10.82 3.77 -8.28
CA SER A 79 -11.58 3.16 -9.37
C SER A 79 -11.67 1.63 -9.32
N LEU A 80 -10.71 0.97 -8.66
CA LEU A 80 -10.66 -0.49 -8.52
C LEU A 80 -11.17 -0.98 -7.16
N SER A 81 -11.51 -0.09 -6.23
CA SER A 81 -11.82 -0.45 -4.84
C SER A 81 -12.96 -1.46 -4.72
N GLU A 82 -14.10 -1.24 -5.39
CA GLU A 82 -15.25 -2.15 -5.36
C GLU A 82 -14.94 -3.53 -5.97
N GLU A 83 -14.05 -3.57 -6.95
CA GLU A 83 -13.63 -4.81 -7.59
C GLU A 83 -12.70 -5.61 -6.68
N LEU A 84 -11.70 -4.95 -6.11
CA LEU A 84 -10.74 -5.55 -5.19
C LEU A 84 -11.40 -5.97 -3.86
N ALA A 85 -12.47 -5.30 -3.45
CA ALA A 85 -13.27 -5.66 -2.27
C ALA A 85 -13.97 -7.02 -2.40
N LYS A 86 -14.13 -7.55 -3.63
CA LYS A 86 -14.66 -8.91 -3.86
C LYS A 86 -13.62 -10.00 -3.61
N GLY A 87 -12.34 -9.62 -3.51
CA GLY A 87 -11.25 -10.52 -3.17
C GLY A 87 -11.29 -10.92 -1.71
N THR A 88 -10.62 -12.01 -1.38
CA THR A 88 -10.51 -12.43 0.02
C THR A 88 -9.62 -11.46 0.80
N TYR A 89 -9.78 -11.47 2.13
CA TYR A 89 -8.92 -10.70 3.02
C TYR A 89 -7.43 -11.00 2.79
N GLU A 90 -7.08 -12.28 2.63
CA GLU A 90 -5.71 -12.73 2.45
C GLU A 90 -5.15 -12.33 1.07
N GLU A 91 -5.96 -12.39 0.01
CA GLU A 91 -5.58 -11.89 -1.31
C GLU A 91 -5.21 -10.40 -1.26
N ASN A 92 -6.05 -9.57 -0.61
CA ASN A 92 -5.79 -8.14 -0.49
C ASN A 92 -4.55 -7.84 0.37
N VAL A 93 -4.33 -8.56 1.47
CA VAL A 93 -3.14 -8.40 2.31
C VAL A 93 -1.87 -8.81 1.57
N ASN A 94 -1.88 -9.95 0.88
CA ASN A 94 -0.72 -10.41 0.10
C ASN A 94 -0.42 -9.43 -1.05
N ALA A 95 -1.45 -8.91 -1.71
CA ALA A 95 -1.28 -7.93 -2.78
C ALA A 95 -0.71 -6.59 -2.28
N LEU A 96 -1.14 -6.12 -1.10
CA LEU A 96 -0.56 -4.94 -0.45
C LEU A 96 0.90 -5.16 -0.05
N ASP A 97 1.22 -6.30 0.54
CA ASP A 97 2.60 -6.66 0.92
C ASP A 97 3.52 -6.68 -0.31
N GLU A 98 3.06 -7.33 -1.39
CA GLU A 98 3.79 -7.38 -2.66
C GLU A 98 4.02 -5.98 -3.25
N ALA A 99 2.98 -5.15 -3.31
CA ALA A 99 3.05 -3.78 -3.82
C ALA A 99 4.00 -2.90 -2.99
N LEU A 100 3.98 -3.05 -1.67
CA LEU A 100 4.81 -2.27 -0.75
C LEU A 100 6.25 -2.78 -0.66
N SER A 101 6.51 -4.06 -0.97
CA SER A 101 7.85 -4.64 -1.09
C SER A 101 8.69 -4.04 -2.23
N MET A 102 8.01 -3.42 -3.21
CA MET A 102 8.66 -2.68 -4.30
C MET A 102 9.25 -1.34 -3.85
N ILE A 103 9.00 -0.98 -2.59
CA ILE A 103 9.56 0.17 -1.88
C ILE A 103 10.36 -0.37 -0.71
N ASP A 104 11.30 0.41 -0.18
CA ASP A 104 11.83 0.10 1.14
C ASP A 104 10.68 0.17 2.16
N SER A 105 10.30 -0.99 2.71
CA SER A 105 9.19 -1.14 3.66
C SER A 105 9.38 -0.26 4.90
N LYS A 106 10.63 0.08 5.27
CA LYS A 106 10.92 1.01 6.37
C LYS A 106 10.48 2.44 6.06
N VAL A 107 10.61 2.87 4.81
CA VAL A 107 10.20 4.21 4.39
C VAL A 107 8.67 4.31 4.43
N PHE A 108 7.97 3.27 3.99
CA PHE A 108 6.50 3.22 4.04
C PHE A 108 5.96 3.19 5.47
N LEU A 109 6.46 2.29 6.32
CA LEU A 109 6.02 2.18 7.72
C LEU A 109 6.25 3.49 8.49
N LYS A 110 7.37 4.17 8.23
CA LYS A 110 7.66 5.49 8.80
C LYS A 110 6.65 6.55 8.33
N ALA A 111 6.30 6.58 7.04
CA ALA A 111 5.31 7.52 6.52
C ALA A 111 3.90 7.26 7.10
N ALA A 112 3.49 5.99 7.23
CA ALA A 112 2.23 5.60 7.85
C ALA A 112 2.17 5.99 9.34
N SER A 113 3.24 5.72 10.09
CA SER A 113 3.37 6.13 11.50
C SER A 113 3.29 7.66 11.67
N LEU A 114 3.95 8.43 10.80
CA LEU A 114 3.85 9.89 10.81
C LEU A 114 2.43 10.40 10.51
N ALA A 115 1.76 9.83 9.52
CA ALA A 115 0.37 10.20 9.17
C ALA A 115 -0.58 9.95 10.35
N LYS A 116 -0.41 8.82 11.05
CA LYS A 116 -1.15 8.51 12.27
C LYS A 116 -0.88 9.51 13.39
N ASN A 117 0.38 9.82 13.67
CA ASN A 117 0.75 10.77 14.73
C ASN A 117 0.16 12.16 14.47
N VAL A 118 0.16 12.62 13.21
CA VAL A 118 -0.51 13.86 12.82
C VAL A 118 -2.04 13.75 13.01
N SER A 119 -2.65 12.62 12.66
CA SER A 119 -4.08 12.39 12.89
C SER A 119 -4.45 12.42 14.38
N LEU A 120 -3.59 11.90 15.26
CA LEU A 120 -3.80 11.93 16.71
C LEU A 120 -3.64 13.35 17.29
N LEU A 121 -2.68 14.13 16.78
CA LEU A 121 -2.50 15.54 17.15
C LEU A 121 -3.65 16.42 16.67
N ALA A 122 -4.19 16.14 15.48
CA ALA A 122 -5.32 16.86 14.89
C ALA A 122 -6.67 16.46 15.51
N ALA A 123 -6.76 15.29 16.16
CA ALA A 123 -7.94 14.91 16.92
C ALA A 123 -8.08 15.84 18.14
N LYS A 124 -9.00 16.80 18.03
CA LYS A 124 -9.28 17.79 19.08
C LYS A 124 -9.48 17.10 20.44
N PRO A 125 -8.97 17.69 21.55
CA PRO A 125 -9.31 17.20 22.88
C PRO A 125 -10.83 17.25 23.05
N LYS A 126 -11.40 16.19 23.64
CA LYS A 126 -12.81 16.21 24.05
C LYS A 126 -13.00 17.39 25.01
N LEU A 127 -13.90 18.31 24.65
CA LEU A 127 -14.40 19.37 25.52
C LEU A 127 -14.93 18.77 26.82
#